data_AF-A0A1V5G8P9-F1
#
_entry.id   AF-A0A1V5G8P9-F1
#
_cell.length_a   1.000
_cell.length_b   1.000
_cell.length_c   1.000
_cell.angle_alpha   90.00
_cell.angle_beta   90.00
_cell.angle_gamma   90.00
#
_symmetry.space_group_name_H-M   'P 1'
#
loop_
_entity.id
_entity.type
_entity.pdbx_description
1 polymer ?
#
loop_
_entity_poly.entity_id
_entity_poly.type
_entity_poly.pdbx_seq_one_letter_code
_entity_poly.pdbx_strand_id
1 'polypeptide(L)'
;MKNDAVLEKYRYQLHVYAHILKERYQKDPERLYIYWTAEENRKDALMEINYDEKLVEAAGKHFDSVAKCIINKDFEIKTKPDKTKVCKECDFKHFCRVETK
;
A
#
# COMPACT_ATOMS: atom_id res chain seq x y z
N MET A 1 11.37 0.88 -17.16
CA MET A 1 10.48 1.48 -16.15
C MET A 1 10.81 0.83 -14.82
N LYS A 2 11.36 1.58 -13.86
CA LYS A 2 11.73 1.04 -12.53
C LYS A 2 10.45 0.50 -11.88
N ASN A 3 10.47 -0.73 -11.37
CA ASN A 3 9.45 -1.25 -10.46
C ASN A 3 9.37 -0.30 -9.26
N ASP A 4 8.44 0.65 -9.31
CA ASP A 4 8.28 1.63 -8.25
C ASP A 4 7.47 0.97 -7.14
N ALA A 5 8.17 0.49 -6.11
CA ALA A 5 7.55 -0.17 -4.97
C ALA A 5 6.48 0.71 -4.28
N VAL A 6 6.52 2.03 -4.50
CA VAL A 6 5.48 2.97 -4.07
C VAL A 6 4.21 2.81 -4.90
N LEU A 7 4.34 2.70 -6.23
CA LEU A 7 3.20 2.52 -7.12
C LEU A 7 2.46 1.20 -6.84
N GLU A 8 3.19 0.13 -6.56
CA GLU A 8 2.59 -1.16 -6.18
C GLU A 8 1.80 -1.06 -4.86
N LYS A 9 2.27 -0.28 -3.89
CA LYS A 9 1.49 -0.02 -2.66
C LYS A 9 0.19 0.72 -2.96
N TYR A 10 0.23 1.76 -3.80
CA TYR A 10 -0.98 2.47 -4.21
C TYR A 10 -1.93 1.56 -4.99
N ARG A 11 -1.41 0.69 -5.87
CA ARG A 11 -2.22 -0.32 -6.55
C ARG A 11 -2.94 -1.22 -5.55
N TYR A 12 -2.25 -1.79 -4.57
CA TYR A 12 -2.89 -2.63 -3.56
C TYR A 12 -3.95 -1.86 -2.76
N GLN A 13 -3.65 -0.64 -2.30
CA GLN A 13 -4.62 0.18 -1.57
C GLN A 13 -5.89 0.46 -2.38
N LEU A 14 -5.75 0.84 -3.64
CA LEU A 14 -6.89 1.12 -4.51
C LEU A 14 -7.77 -0.12 -4.72
N HIS A 15 -7.18 -1.31 -4.87
CA HIS A 15 -7.94 -2.55 -5.01
C HIS A 15 -8.69 -2.92 -3.73
N VAL A 16 -8.12 -2.68 -2.55
CA VAL A 16 -8.84 -2.85 -1.27
C VAL A 16 -10.03 -1.90 -1.20
N TYR A 17 -9.86 -0.61 -1.54
CA TYR A 17 -10.97 0.34 -1.54
C TYR A 17 -12.06 -0.01 -2.55
N ALA A 18 -11.66 -0.41 -3.76
CA ALA A 18 -12.57 -0.86 -4.80
C ALA A 18 -13.44 -2.02 -4.30
N HIS A 19 -12.82 -3.00 -3.62
CA HIS A 19 -13.52 -4.13 -3.02
C HIS A 19 -14.49 -3.70 -1.91
N ILE A 20 -14.07 -2.83 -0.98
CA ILE A 20 -14.95 -2.32 0.08
C ILE A 20 -16.18 -1.60 -0.50
N LEU A 21 -15.99 -0.80 -1.55
CA LEU A 21 -17.09 -0.10 -2.22
C LEU A 21 -18.00 -1.08 -2.97
N LYS A 22 -17.43 -2.07 -3.66
CA LYS A 22 -18.19 -3.14 -4.32
C LYS A 22 -19.08 -3.88 -3.34
N GLU A 23 -18.54 -4.33 -2.21
CA GLU A 23 -19.30 -5.04 -1.18
C GLU A 23 -20.39 -4.16 -0.55
N ARG A 24 -20.07 -2.89 -0.26
CA ARG A 24 -21.02 -1.96 0.37
C ARG A 24 -22.18 -1.58 -0.56
N TYR A 25 -21.89 -1.33 -1.83
CA TYR A 25 -22.85 -0.72 -2.76
C TYR A 25 -23.34 -1.68 -3.86
N GLN A 26 -22.81 -2.90 -3.91
CA GLN A 26 -23.13 -3.93 -4.92
C GLN A 26 -22.95 -3.41 -6.35
N LYS A 27 -21.85 -2.66 -6.57
CA LYS A 27 -21.48 -2.08 -7.87
C LYS A 27 -20.06 -2.44 -8.23
N ASP A 28 -19.84 -2.84 -9.48
CA ASP A 28 -18.50 -3.15 -9.96
C ASP A 28 -17.69 -1.86 -10.22
N PRO A 29 -16.46 -1.76 -9.68
CA PRO A 29 -15.57 -0.66 -9.96
C PRO A 29 -15.04 -0.78 -11.39
N GLU A 30 -15.29 0.23 -12.21
CA GLU A 30 -14.86 0.22 -13.61
C GLU A 30 -13.41 0.68 -13.77
N ARG A 31 -13.00 1.72 -13.03
CA ARG A 31 -11.68 2.35 -13.13
C ARG A 31 -11.21 2.86 -11.77
N LEU A 32 -9.90 2.82 -11.56
CA LEU A 32 -9.25 3.37 -10.37
C LEU A 32 -8.35 4.52 -10.79
N TYR A 33 -8.21 5.53 -9.93
CA TYR A 33 -7.39 6.70 -10.23
C TYR A 33 -6.46 7.05 -9.08
N ILE A 34 -5.25 7.49 -9.42
CA ILE A 34 -4.36 8.22 -8.53
C ILE A 34 -4.31 9.66 -9.02
N TYR A 35 -4.51 10.61 -8.10
CA TYR A 35 -4.38 12.03 -8.38
C TYR A 35 -3.12 12.59 -7.71
N TRP A 36 -2.13 12.98 -8.51
CA TRP A 36 -0.87 13.54 -8.06
C TRP A 36 -1.02 15.02 -7.76
N THR A 37 -1.26 15.37 -6.50
CA THR A 37 -1.55 16.74 -6.05
C THR A 37 -0.39 17.72 -6.19
N ALA A 38 0.84 17.21 -6.29
CA ALA A 38 2.04 18.01 -6.51
C ALA A 38 2.38 18.23 -7.99
N GLU A 39 1.65 17.59 -8.91
CA GLU A 39 1.86 17.77 -10.35
C GLU A 39 1.25 19.10 -10.82
N GLU A 40 2.08 19.96 -11.41
CA GLU A 40 1.67 21.28 -11.87
C GLU A 40 0.81 21.18 -13.14
N ASN A 41 1.11 20.22 -14.02
CA ASN A 41 0.31 20.01 -15.22
C ASN A 41 -0.90 19.12 -14.94
N ARG A 42 -2.09 19.73 -14.93
CA ARG A 42 -3.36 19.02 -14.73
C ARG A 42 -3.55 17.80 -15.64
N LYS A 43 -3.02 17.81 -16.87
CA LYS A 43 -3.14 16.69 -17.80
C LYS A 43 -2.36 15.45 -17.36
N ASP A 44 -1.29 15.64 -16.59
CA ASP A 44 -0.41 14.57 -16.11
C ASP A 44 -0.72 14.18 -14.66
N ALA A 45 -1.51 14.99 -13.95
CA ALA A 45 -1.88 14.79 -12.56
C ALA A 45 -2.80 13.57 -12.33
N LEU A 46 -3.50 13.08 -13.36
CA LEU A 46 -4.43 11.96 -13.24
C LEU A 46 -3.85 10.70 -13.88
N MET A 47 -3.57 9.69 -13.06
CA MET A 47 -3.13 8.38 -13.51
C MET A 47 -4.27 7.36 -13.38
N GLU A 48 -4.65 6.73 -14.48
CA GLU A 48 -5.60 5.63 -14.49
C GLU A 48 -4.91 4.30 -14.14
N ILE A 49 -5.55 3.53 -13.27
CA ILE A 49 -5.14 2.20 -12.84
C ILE A 49 -6.27 1.25 -13.21
N ASN A 50 -5.95 0.24 -14.03
CA ASN A 50 -6.90 -0.81 -14.37
C ASN A 50 -7.27 -1.60 -13.11
N TYR A 51 -8.56 -1.85 -12.94
CA TYR A 51 -9.06 -2.76 -11.93
C TYR A 51 -8.80 -4.21 -12.35
N ASP A 52 -8.26 -5.01 -11.45
CA ASP A 52 -8.09 -6.46 -11.62
C ASP A 52 -8.55 -7.19 -10.35
N GLU A 53 -9.56 -8.04 -10.49
CA GLU A 53 -10.11 -8.82 -9.38
C GLU A 53 -9.08 -9.78 -8.76
N LYS A 54 -8.10 -10.25 -9.53
CA LYS A 54 -7.00 -11.08 -8.98
C LYS A 54 -6.13 -10.27 -8.01
N LEU A 55 -5.96 -8.98 -8.27
CA LEU A 55 -5.23 -8.08 -7.37
C LEU A 55 -6.04 -7.79 -6.11
N VAL A 56 -7.37 -7.83 -6.15
CA VAL A 56 -8.22 -7.71 -4.96
C VAL A 56 -7.95 -8.85 -3.98
N GLU A 57 -7.95 -10.10 -4.46
CA GLU A 57 -7.69 -11.25 -3.59
C GLU A 57 -6.29 -11.19 -2.98
N ALA A 58 -5.28 -10.83 -3.79
CA ALA A 58 -3.92 -10.64 -3.30
C ALA A 58 -3.80 -9.48 -2.29
N ALA A 59 -4.48 -8.36 -2.55
CA ALA A 59 -4.51 -7.22 -1.64
C ALA A 59 -5.18 -7.56 -0.31
N GLY A 60 -6.29 -8.31 -0.35
CA GLY A 60 -7.00 -8.80 0.83
C GLY A 60 -6.14 -9.73 1.68
N LYS A 61 -5.48 -10.72 1.06
CA LYS A 61 -4.53 -11.61 1.77
C LYS A 61 -3.38 -10.85 2.41
N HIS A 62 -2.84 -9.85 1.72
CA HIS A 62 -1.79 -8.99 2.26
C HIS A 62 -2.30 -8.18 3.46
N PHE A 63 -3.48 -7.58 3.33
CA PHE A 63 -4.14 -6.84 4.40
C PHE A 63 -4.39 -7.71 5.64
N ASP A 64 -4.97 -8.90 5.47
CA ASP A 64 -5.27 -9.84 6.55
C ASP A 64 -4.00 -10.28 7.29
N SER A 65 -2.92 -10.53 6.56
CA SER A 65 -1.61 -10.86 7.14
C SER A 65 -1.12 -9.75 8.07
N VAL A 66 -1.18 -8.49 7.62
CA VAL A 66 -0.78 -7.32 8.41
C VAL A 66 -1.71 -7.13 9.62
N ALA A 67 -3.02 -7.21 9.42
CA ALA A 67 -4.01 -7.07 10.50
C ALA A 67 -3.82 -8.14 11.57
N LYS A 68 -3.54 -9.39 11.18
CA LYS A 68 -3.26 -10.50 12.09
C LYS A 68 -2.02 -10.23 12.96
N CYS A 69 -0.95 -9.68 12.38
CA CYS A 69 0.23 -9.27 13.16
C CYS A 69 -0.13 -8.21 14.20
N ILE A 70 -0.89 -7.17 13.80
CA ILE A 70 -1.31 -6.08 14.70
C ILE A 70 -2.17 -6.61 15.85
N ILE A 71 -3.19 -7.43 15.55
CA ILE A 71 -4.11 -8.01 16.54
C ILE A 71 -3.35 -8.88 17.55
N ASN A 72 -2.39 -9.67 17.07
CA ASN A 72 -1.55 -10.53 17.93
C ASN A 72 -0.41 -9.78 18.63
N LYS A 73 -0.27 -8.47 18.40
CA LYS A 73 0.85 -7.65 18.87
C LYS A 73 2.21 -8.18 18.42
N ASP A 74 2.25 -8.88 17.28
CA ASP A 74 3.49 -9.28 16.60
C ASP A 74 4.05 -8.07 15.85
N PHE A 75 4.91 -7.31 16.53
CA PHE A 75 5.62 -6.15 15.99
C PHE A 75 7.09 -6.46 15.68
N GLU A 76 7.45 -7.73 15.56
CA GLU A 76 8.82 -8.13 15.29
C GLU A 76 9.23 -7.72 13.86
N ILE A 77 10.39 -7.07 13.74
CA ILE A 77 10.93 -6.64 12.44
C ILE A 77 11.66 -7.83 11.80
N LYS A 78 10.92 -8.64 11.02
CA LYS A 78 11.44 -9.82 10.33
C LYS A 78 12.42 -9.47 9.21
N THR A 79 12.15 -8.39 8.47
CA THR A 79 13.01 -7.88 7.40
C THR A 79 13.33 -6.41 7.67
N LYS A 80 14.62 -6.08 7.74
CA LYS A 80 15.05 -4.71 8.00
C LYS A 80 14.69 -3.80 6.81
N PRO A 81 14.06 -2.62 7.05
CA PRO A 81 13.81 -1.66 6.00
C PRO A 81 15.12 -1.06 5.45
N ASP A 82 15.03 -0.44 4.28
CA ASP A 82 16.14 0.35 3.71
C ASP A 82 16.56 1.46 4.69
N LYS A 83 17.81 1.40 5.16
CA LYS A 83 18.36 2.35 6.13
C LYS A 83 18.45 3.78 5.59
N THR A 84 18.70 3.92 4.30
CA THR A 84 18.98 5.20 3.63
C THR A 84 17.71 5.95 3.22
N LYS A 85 16.63 5.20 2.97
CA LYS A 85 15.33 5.74 2.55
C LYS A 85 14.31 5.66 3.68
N VAL A 86 13.87 4.44 4.00
CA VAL A 86 12.74 4.20 4.90
C VAL A 86 13.08 4.54 6.35
N CYS A 87 14.20 4.04 6.88
CA CYS A 87 14.54 4.31 8.28
C CYS A 87 14.95 5.76 8.54
N LYS A 88 15.49 6.46 7.53
CA LYS A 88 15.89 7.87 7.66
C LYS A 88 14.69 8.77 7.96
N GLU A 89 13.57 8.49 7.29
CA GLU A 89 12.32 9.26 7.36
C GLU A 89 11.28 8.65 8.33
N CYS A 90 11.64 7.58 9.05
CA CYS A 90 10.74 6.92 10.00
C CYS A 90 10.86 7.53 11.40
N ASP A 91 9.76 8.10 11.91
CA ASP A 91 9.68 8.63 13.27
C ASP A 91 9.83 7.53 14.35
N PHE A 92 9.43 6.31 14.02
CA PHE A 92 9.48 5.17 14.92
C PHE A 92 10.85 4.46 14.95
N LYS A 93 11.85 4.94 14.22
CA LYS A 93 13.17 4.28 14.11
C LYS A 93 13.85 4.00 15.46
N HIS A 94 13.58 4.80 16.48
CA HIS A 94 14.11 4.64 17.84
C HIS A 94 13.45 3.50 18.63
N PHE A 95 12.25 3.07 18.23
CA PHE A 95 11.52 1.94 18.82
C PHE A 95 11.80 0.61 18.11
N CYS A 96 12.44 0.66 16.94
CA CYS A 96 12.93 -0.55 16.29
C CYS A 96 13.92 -1.22 17.25
N ARG A 97 13.56 -2.40 17.80
CA ARG A 97 14.47 -3.25 18.59
C ARG A 97 15.57 -3.78 17.67
N VAL A 98 16.53 -2.94 17.37
CA VAL A 98 17.75 -3.33 16.68
C VAL A 98 18.70 -3.83 17.76
N GLU A 99 18.53 -5.08 18.21
CA GLU A 99 19.62 -5.72 18.93
C GLU A 99 20.80 -5.84 17.96
N THR A 100 21.82 -5.02 18.21
CA THR A 100 23.16 -5.18 17.65
C THR A 100 23.71 -6.49 18.17
N LYS A 101 23.68 -7.53 17.35
CA LYS A 101 24.71 -8.56 17.40
C LYS A 101 25.85 -8.16 16.47
#